data_AF-A0AAT9GU58-F1
#
_entry.id   AF-A0AAT9GU58-F1
#
_cell.length_a   1.000
_cell.length_b   1.000
_cell.length_c   1.000
_cell.angle_alpha   90.00
_cell.angle_beta   90.00
_cell.angle_gamma   90.00
#
_symmetry.space_group_name_H-M   'P 1'
#
loop_
_entity.id
_entity.type
_entity.pdbx_description
1 polymer ?
#
loop_
_entity_poly.entity_id
_entity_poly.type
_entity_poly.pdbx_seq_one_letter_code
_entity_poly.pdbx_strand_id
1 'polypeptide(L)'
;MKKVWLALLLLPVLASTAIFSAQAPADTAQGFEGLNIGAGLAIGLAAIGAGVAVGMAAAAGIGVLTERRDMFGTILIFVAIGEGIAVYGILFAVLMLFGKF
;
A
#
# COMPACT_ATOMS: atom_id res chain seq x y z
N MET A 1 -20.03 -2.38 -21.76
CA MET A 1 -20.04 -1.04 -21.14
C MET A 1 -20.99 -0.92 -19.94
N LYS A 2 -22.29 -1.24 -20.06
CA LYS A 2 -23.26 -1.12 -18.95
C LYS A 2 -22.94 -1.97 -17.71
N LYS A 3 -22.44 -3.19 -17.90
CA LYS A 3 -22.02 -4.10 -16.81
C LYS A 3 -20.79 -3.61 -16.02
N VAL A 4 -19.86 -2.91 -16.70
CA VAL A 4 -18.68 -2.32 -16.06
C VAL A 4 -19.08 -1.13 -15.19
N TRP A 5 -20.00 -0.29 -15.68
CA TRP A 5 -20.59 0.81 -14.91
C TRP A 5 -21.40 0.32 -13.70
N LEU A 6 -22.15 -0.78 -13.84
CA LEU A 6 -22.85 -1.43 -12.73
C LEU A 6 -21.88 -2.02 -11.69
N ALA A 7 -20.80 -2.67 -12.13
CA ALA A 7 -19.77 -3.17 -11.22
C ALA A 7 -19.08 -2.03 -10.46
N LEU A 8 -18.80 -0.89 -11.13
CA LEU A 8 -18.18 0.28 -10.53
C LEU A 8 -19.05 0.95 -9.44
N LEU A 9 -20.38 0.88 -9.58
CA LEU A 9 -21.34 1.39 -8.59
C LEU A 9 -21.65 0.39 -7.46
N LEU A 10 -21.56 -0.92 -7.71
CA LEU A 10 -21.81 -1.95 -6.70
C LEU A 10 -20.62 -2.18 -5.75
N LEU A 11 -19.40 -2.02 -6.26
CA LEU A 11 -18.15 -2.19 -5.50
C LEU A 11 -18.07 -1.27 -4.26
N PRO A 12 -18.42 0.03 -4.30
CA PRO A 12 -18.44 0.87 -3.10
C PRO A 12 -19.54 0.52 -2.09
N VAL A 13 -20.68 -0.05 -2.54
CA VAL A 13 -21.77 -0.48 -1.63
C VAL A 13 -21.36 -1.74 -0.85
N LEU A 14 -20.74 -2.71 -1.52
CA LEU A 14 -20.16 -3.90 -0.88
C LEU A 14 -19.01 -3.53 0.06
N ALA A 15 -18.16 -2.58 -0.33
CA ALA A 15 -17.09 -2.06 0.53
C ALA A 15 -17.66 -1.40 1.80
N SER A 16 -18.75 -0.64 1.69
CA SER A 16 -19.39 0.02 2.84
C SER A 16 -19.92 -0.97 3.87
N THR A 17 -20.50 -2.10 3.44
CA THR A 17 -20.97 -3.14 4.37
C THR A 17 -19.82 -3.83 5.11
N ALA A 18 -18.68 -4.05 4.45
CA ALA A 18 -17.50 -4.64 5.08
C ALA A 18 -16.84 -3.66 6.08
N ILE A 19 -16.79 -2.37 5.74
CA ILE A 19 -16.27 -1.31 6.62
C ILE A 19 -17.12 -1.20 7.89
N PHE A 20 -18.45 -1.27 7.77
CA PHE A 20 -19.35 -1.21 8.92
C PHE A 20 -19.16 -2.39 9.89
N SER A 21 -18.94 -3.61 9.37
CA SER A 21 -18.66 -4.79 10.21
C SER A 21 -17.29 -4.74 10.91
N ALA A 22 -16.33 -4.00 10.34
CA ALA A 22 -14.99 -3.84 10.91
C ALA A 22 -14.92 -2.78 12.01
N GLN A 23 -15.98 -1.99 12.22
CA GLN A 23 -16.03 -0.91 13.21
C GLN A 23 -16.29 -1.41 14.65
N ALA A 24 -16.21 -2.72 14.90
CA ALA A 24 -16.39 -3.29 16.23
C ALA A 24 -15.27 -2.82 17.18
N PRO A 25 -15.58 -2.55 18.47
CA PRO A 25 -14.55 -2.17 19.45
C PRO A 25 -13.42 -3.19 19.48
N ALA A 26 -12.17 -2.71 19.54
CA ALA A 26 -10.96 -3.54 19.48
C ALA A 26 -10.92 -4.63 20.57
N ASP A 27 -11.60 -4.41 21.69
CA ASP A 27 -11.70 -5.36 22.81
C ASP A 27 -12.62 -6.57 22.51
N THR A 28 -13.30 -6.59 21.36
CA THR A 28 -14.14 -7.73 20.94
C THR A 28 -13.36 -8.66 20.00
N ALA A 29 -13.72 -9.95 19.98
CA ALA A 29 -13.11 -10.92 19.05
C ALA A 29 -13.23 -10.49 17.58
N GLN A 30 -14.36 -9.88 17.21
CA GLN A 30 -14.61 -9.33 15.87
C GLN A 30 -13.73 -8.09 15.58
N GLY A 31 -13.45 -7.26 16.58
CA GLY A 31 -12.53 -6.12 16.47
C GLY A 31 -11.08 -6.55 16.24
N PHE A 32 -10.64 -7.61 16.93
CA PHE A 32 -9.30 -8.19 16.75
C PHE A 32 -9.11 -8.77 15.33
N GLU A 33 -10.12 -9.45 14.79
CA GLU A 33 -10.08 -9.95 13.40
C GLU A 33 -10.02 -8.80 12.38
N GLY A 34 -10.82 -7.75 12.59
CA GLY A 34 -10.80 -6.54 11.75
C GLY A 34 -9.45 -5.83 11.76
N LEU A 35 -8.80 -5.75 12.93
CA LEU A 35 -7.49 -5.14 13.09
C LEU A 35 -6.39 -5.89 12.30
N ASN A 36 -6.40 -7.22 12.37
CA ASN A 36 -5.44 -8.06 11.66
C ASN A 36 -5.58 -7.94 10.13
N ILE A 37 -6.82 -7.96 9.64
CA ILE A 37 -7.11 -7.79 8.20
C ILE A 37 -6.75 -6.37 7.75
N GLY A 38 -7.08 -5.35 8.55
CA GLY A 38 -6.74 -3.96 8.30
C GLY A 38 -5.22 -3.73 8.21
N ALA A 39 -4.46 -4.28 9.15
CA ALA A 39 -3.00 -4.20 9.14
C ALA A 39 -2.38 -4.90 7.92
N GLY A 40 -2.88 -6.09 7.56
CA GLY A 40 -2.45 -6.81 6.37
C GLY A 40 -2.73 -6.05 5.07
N LEU A 41 -3.92 -5.46 4.96
CA LEU A 41 -4.29 -4.62 3.81
C LEU A 41 -3.46 -3.34 3.72
N ALA A 42 -3.15 -2.69 4.85
CA ALA A 42 -2.34 -1.48 4.87
C ALA A 42 -0.93 -1.71 4.29
N ILE A 43 -0.22 -2.75 4.76
CA ILE A 43 1.08 -3.14 4.19
C ILE A 43 0.93 -3.60 2.74
N GLY A 44 -0.05 -4.46 2.45
CA GLY A 44 -0.21 -5.07 1.12
C GLY A 44 -0.43 -4.02 0.02
N LEU A 45 -1.32 -3.05 0.25
CA LEU A 45 -1.60 -1.99 -0.70
C LEU A 45 -0.42 -1.01 -0.84
N ALA A 46 0.24 -0.68 0.26
CA ALA A 46 1.43 0.16 0.23
C ALA A 46 2.59 -0.48 -0.54
N ALA A 47 2.81 -1.79 -0.36
CA ALA A 47 3.85 -2.54 -1.07
C ALA A 47 3.61 -2.60 -2.59
N ILE A 48 2.34 -2.73 -3.02
CA ILE A 48 1.99 -2.68 -4.45
C ILE A 48 2.32 -1.30 -5.03
N GLY A 49 1.90 -0.22 -4.35
CA GLY A 49 2.20 1.15 -4.79
C GLY A 49 3.70 1.44 -4.85
N ALA A 50 4.45 1.02 -3.83
CA ALA A 50 5.90 1.16 -3.78
C ALA A 50 6.58 0.37 -4.91
N GLY A 51 6.16 -0.88 -5.16
CA GLY A 51 6.73 -1.72 -6.21
C GLY A 51 6.57 -1.12 -7.61
N VAL A 52 5.41 -0.51 -7.91
CA VAL A 52 5.18 0.18 -9.18
C VAL A 52 6.10 1.41 -9.31
N ALA A 53 6.17 2.24 -8.27
CA ALA A 53 7.01 3.44 -8.28
C ALA A 53 8.51 3.09 -8.44
N VAL A 54 9.00 2.13 -7.64
CA VAL A 54 10.38 1.63 -7.68
C VAL A 54 10.70 1.01 -9.03
N GLY A 55 9.81 0.17 -9.58
CA GLY A 55 10.01 -0.46 -10.88
C GLY A 55 10.17 0.56 -12.01
N MET A 56 9.33 1.61 -12.02
CA MET A 56 9.42 2.68 -13.01
C MET A 56 10.70 3.52 -12.85
N ALA A 57 11.05 3.90 -11.62
CA ALA A 57 12.27 4.66 -11.35
C ALA A 57 13.55 3.88 -11.70
N ALA A 58 13.59 2.58 -11.36
CA ALA A 58 14.72 1.71 -11.67
C ALA A 58 14.88 1.49 -13.19
N ALA A 59 13.79 1.27 -13.91
CA ALA A 59 13.82 1.10 -15.37
C ALA A 59 14.37 2.35 -16.08
N ALA A 60 13.90 3.54 -15.70
CA ALA A 60 14.42 4.81 -16.23
C ALA A 60 15.90 5.02 -15.85
N GLY A 61 16.26 4.71 -14.61
CA GLY A 61 17.62 4.85 -14.10
C GLY A 61 18.63 3.95 -14.81
N ILE A 62 18.30 2.68 -15.06
CA ILE A 62 19.17 1.76 -15.81
C ILE A 62 19.39 2.27 -17.24
N GLY A 63 18.37 2.88 -17.87
CA GLY A 63 18.52 3.54 -19.17
C GLY A 63 19.63 4.60 -19.15
N VAL A 64 19.58 5.52 -18.17
CA VAL A 64 20.60 6.57 -18.00
C VAL A 64 21.98 5.99 -17.68
N LEU A 65 22.03 4.88 -16.92
CA LEU A 65 23.29 4.26 -16.52
C LEU A 65 24.08 3.70 -17.72
N THR A 66 23.42 3.37 -18.83
CA THR A 66 24.11 2.91 -20.05
C THR A 66 24.96 4.01 -20.68
N GLU A 67 24.55 5.28 -20.56
CA GLU A 67 25.26 6.45 -21.07
C GLU A 67 26.15 7.11 -20.01
N ARG A 68 25.70 7.12 -18.75
CA ARG A 68 26.34 7.84 -17.63
C ARG A 68 26.49 6.96 -16.39
N ARG A 69 27.57 6.19 -16.35
CA ARG A 69 27.87 5.27 -15.24
C ARG A 69 28.17 5.95 -13.91
N ASP A 70 28.61 7.21 -13.96
CA ASP A 70 28.85 8.07 -12.79
C ASP A 70 27.57 8.37 -11.99
N MET A 71 26.39 8.24 -12.62
CA MET A 71 25.10 8.59 -12.02
C MET A 71 24.46 7.47 -11.18
N PHE A 72 25.12 6.32 -11.01
CA PHE A 72 24.58 5.17 -10.27
C PHE A 72 24.05 5.55 -8.87
N GLY A 73 24.81 6.33 -8.11
CA GLY A 73 24.41 6.76 -6.77
C GLY A 73 23.15 7.62 -6.77
N THR A 74 23.04 8.56 -7.70
CA THR A 74 21.85 9.43 -7.85
C THR A 74 20.61 8.62 -8.22
N ILE A 75 20.75 7.62 -9.10
CA ILE A 75 19.67 6.72 -9.48
C ILE A 75 19.18 5.92 -8.26
N LEU A 76 20.09 5.40 -7.44
CA LEU A 76 19.74 4.69 -6.21
C LEU A 76 18.96 5.57 -5.22
N ILE A 77 19.30 6.86 -5.11
CA ILE A 77 18.56 7.78 -4.25
C ILE A 77 17.11 7.93 -4.74
N PHE A 78 16.88 8.10 -6.05
CA PHE A 78 15.52 8.20 -6.58
C PHE A 78 14.70 6.93 -6.38
N VAL A 79 15.32 5.77 -6.52
CA VAL A 79 14.68 4.48 -6.24
C VAL A 79 14.35 4.35 -4.74
N ALA A 80 15.28 4.69 -3.86
CA ALA A 80 15.10 4.60 -2.41
C ALA A 80 14.00 5.53 -1.88
N ILE A 81 13.84 6.73 -2.47
CA ILE A 81 12.74 7.64 -2.12
C ILE A 81 11.38 6.99 -2.44
N GLY A 82 11.28 6.20 -3.51
CA GLY A 82 10.08 5.44 -3.85
C GLY A 82 9.73 4.33 -2.84
N GLU A 83 10.74 3.74 -2.20
CA GLU A 83 10.54 2.71 -1.18
C GLU A 83 9.91 3.25 0.12
N GLY A 84 10.01 4.56 0.37
CA GLY A 84 9.40 5.21 1.53
C GLY A 84 7.90 4.92 1.67
N ILE A 85 7.19 4.70 0.56
CA ILE A 85 5.77 4.32 0.56
C ILE A 85 5.55 2.98 1.29
N ALA A 86 6.41 1.97 1.05
CA ALA A 86 6.31 0.68 1.71
C ALA A 86 6.67 0.80 3.20
N VAL A 87 7.68 1.61 3.53
CA VAL A 87 8.09 1.87 4.91
C VAL A 87 6.94 2.51 5.70
N TYR A 88 6.21 3.47 5.13
CA TYR A 88 5.00 4.03 5.74
C TYR A 88 3.91 2.98 5.92
N GLY A 89 3.68 2.10 4.94
CA GLY A 89 2.72 0.99 5.06
C GLY A 89 3.03 0.09 6.24
N ILE A 90 4.30 -0.29 6.41
CA ILE A 90 4.76 -1.09 7.56
C ILE A 90 4.59 -0.32 8.86
N LEU A 91 4.97 0.95 8.90
CA LEU A 91 4.79 1.81 10.07
C LEU A 91 3.33 1.84 10.53
N PHE A 92 2.38 2.05 9.62
CA PHE A 92 0.96 2.09 9.97
C PHE A 92 0.42 0.74 10.43
N ALA A 93 0.83 -0.37 9.82
CA ALA A 93 0.43 -1.70 10.27
C ALA A 93 0.98 -2.03 11.66
N VAL A 94 2.23 -1.67 11.95
CA VAL A 94 2.81 -1.81 13.30
C VAL A 94 2.07 -0.93 14.30
N LEU A 95 1.75 0.31 13.95
CA LEU A 95 0.96 1.19 14.81
C LEU A 95 -0.46 0.66 15.05
N MET A 96 -1.09 0.02 14.06
CA MET A 96 -2.38 -0.64 14.28
C MET A 96 -2.26 -1.82 15.23
N LEU A 97 -1.26 -2.69 15.06
CA LEU A 97 -1.13 -3.92 15.85
C LEU A 97 -0.62 -3.68 17.28
N PHE A 98 0.25 -2.71 17.47
CA PHE A 98 0.94 -2.46 18.75
C PHE A 98 0.65 -1.10 19.36
N GLY A 99 0.02 -0.19 18.62
CA GLY A 99 -0.43 1.09 19.15
C GLY A 99 -1.57 0.87 20.13
N LYS A 100 -1.31 1.14 21.41
CA LYS A 100 -2.36 1.24 22.43
C LYS A 100 -3.08 2.57 22.22
N PHE A 101 -4.11 2.58 21.38
CA PHE A 101 -5.08 3.67 21.25
C PHE A 101 -6.37 3.29 21.96
#